data_AF-A0A0S2HV27-F1
#
_entry.id   AF-A0A0S2HV27-F1
#
_cell.length_a   1.000
_cell.length_b   1.000
_cell.length_c   1.000
_cell.angle_alpha   90.00
_cell.angle_beta   90.00
_cell.angle_gamma   90.00
#
_symmetry.space_group_name_H-M   'P 1'
#
loop_
_entity.id
_entity.type
_entity.pdbx_description
1 polymer ?
#
loop_
_entity_poly.entity_id
_entity_poly.type
_entity_poly.pdbx_seq_one_letter_code
_entity_poly.pdbx_strand_id
1 'polypeptide(L)'
;MKNRKLIIWCVVLLKLSNIYAQSPVINYKLYEFNHIGIKNKSSVFQCIRKNINDNETKENGAIPGGIYDIQLMSKKHIGFIMRNVIEPEELGNILFLNDSMRIYSTFSSNYYNQYAIVNNKSRNVINGGFAGGISSSLSHIKRTNNLIWSGFYKYPFAKLINFDDSVSLINLPLVVKKTYCSKSFIYFDSNHIAEDKATPTPVDLYRVKIGAWNNPELLVEFISDGWLPLNDSIVLLTVPVKGRGKQVFYNINQRTYAPVEKKLPTQKVKYEGKEYLLDNVKVGLDHRYKLTEMPEIPQTGYIEDNTREILPLAFHANLPNSQKRFENTFITEDLLYEASLAELEKLSKGQLRTLRNAFFARQGYQFSSKDLQDFFGQFDWYHEMVERNQFYELSNDQVVISPKDKKRVELIMEVEVEQEKK
;
A
#
# COMPACT_ATOMS: atom_id res chain seq x y z
N MET A 1 -3.08 5.17 61.08
CA MET A 1 -3.58 5.76 59.81
C MET A 1 -2.66 6.78 59.12
N LYS A 2 -1.49 7.18 59.68
CA LYS A 2 -0.56 8.14 59.04
C LYS A 2 0.50 7.54 58.09
N ASN A 3 0.83 6.25 58.20
CA ASN A 3 1.89 5.63 57.38
C ASN A 3 1.46 5.05 56.02
N ARG A 4 0.15 4.85 55.78
CA ARG A 4 -0.34 4.33 54.49
C ARG A 4 -0.38 5.38 53.37
N LYS A 5 -0.52 6.68 53.69
CA LYS A 5 -0.51 7.75 52.69
C LYS A 5 0.89 8.03 52.13
N LEU A 6 1.94 7.84 52.94
CA LEU A 6 3.33 8.09 52.52
C LEU A 6 3.84 6.99 51.54
N ILE A 7 3.45 5.73 51.77
CA ILE A 7 3.83 4.60 50.90
C ILE A 7 3.14 4.69 49.53
N ILE A 8 1.89 5.15 49.48
CA ILE A 8 1.18 5.35 48.21
C ILE A 8 1.80 6.50 47.40
N TRP A 9 2.26 7.58 48.06
CA TRP A 9 2.99 8.65 47.38
C TRP A 9 4.36 8.20 46.87
N CYS A 10 5.11 7.38 47.61
CA CYS A 10 6.39 6.84 47.13
C CYS A 10 6.23 5.86 45.97
N VAL A 11 5.18 5.04 45.92
CA VAL A 11 4.92 4.12 44.80
C VAL A 11 4.43 4.87 43.55
N VAL A 12 3.64 5.94 43.72
CA VAL A 12 3.23 6.82 42.60
C VAL A 12 4.43 7.64 42.10
N LEU A 13 5.30 8.15 42.99
CA LEU A 13 6.54 8.83 42.61
C LEU A 13 7.55 7.87 41.98
N LEU A 14 7.64 6.61 42.40
CA LEU A 14 8.51 5.59 41.78
C LEU A 14 8.00 5.13 40.40
N LYS A 15 6.68 5.13 40.16
CA LYS A 15 6.12 4.93 38.82
C LYS A 15 6.28 6.15 37.92
N LEU A 16 6.36 7.36 38.49
CA LEU A 16 6.66 8.60 37.76
C LEU A 16 8.18 8.84 37.58
N SER A 17 9.03 8.26 38.43
CA SER A 17 10.50 8.41 38.37
C SER A 17 11.21 7.36 37.52
N ASN A 18 10.48 6.39 36.96
CA ASN A 18 11.00 5.54 35.87
C ASN A 18 11.02 6.25 34.51
N ILE A 19 10.64 7.53 34.46
CA ILE A 19 11.16 8.45 33.44
C ILE A 19 12.62 8.78 33.81
N TYR A 20 13.49 7.78 33.81
CA TYR A 20 14.90 8.07 33.56
C TYR A 20 14.92 8.80 32.23
N ALA A 21 15.48 10.01 32.19
CA ALA A 21 15.79 10.69 30.95
C ALA A 21 16.76 9.80 30.18
N GLN A 22 16.22 8.88 29.37
CA GLN A 22 17.03 7.98 28.60
C GLN A 22 17.75 8.84 27.57
N SER A 23 19.08 8.75 27.58
CA SER A 23 19.88 9.40 26.54
C SER A 23 19.44 8.85 25.19
N PRO A 24 19.29 9.70 24.15
CA PRO A 24 18.92 9.22 22.84
C PRO A 24 19.94 8.20 22.34
N VAL A 25 19.45 7.14 21.70
CA VAL A 25 20.29 6.24 20.92
C VAL A 25 20.76 7.02 19.70
N ILE A 26 22.04 7.36 19.67
CA ILE A 26 22.65 8.19 18.62
C ILE A 26 23.61 7.39 17.73
N ASN A 27 24.14 6.29 18.24
CA ASN A 27 24.95 5.34 17.48
C ASN A 27 24.03 4.18 17.13
N TYR A 28 23.59 4.08 15.89
CA TYR A 28 22.74 2.98 15.43
C TYR A 28 23.00 2.79 13.95
N LYS A 29 22.65 1.62 13.45
CA LYS A 29 22.68 1.33 12.02
C LYS A 29 21.27 1.52 11.46
N LEU A 30 21.17 2.02 10.23
CA LEU A 30 19.88 2.32 9.58
C LEU A 30 18.91 1.13 9.60
N TYR A 31 19.42 -0.07 9.33
CA TYR A 31 18.63 -1.30 9.28
C TYR A 31 18.12 -1.77 10.64
N GLU A 32 18.57 -1.15 11.74
CA GLU A 32 18.09 -1.51 13.08
C GLU A 32 16.75 -0.84 13.38
N PHE A 33 16.41 0.28 12.72
CA PHE A 33 15.21 1.06 13.02
C PHE A 33 14.28 1.17 11.81
N ASN A 34 13.09 0.59 11.94
CA ASN A 34 12.03 0.67 10.94
C ASN A 34 11.00 1.72 11.31
N HIS A 35 10.60 2.56 10.37
CA HIS A 35 9.45 3.46 10.53
C HIS A 35 8.16 2.63 10.57
N ILE A 36 7.41 2.70 11.67
CA ILE A 36 6.20 1.89 11.90
C ILE A 36 4.91 2.72 11.91
N GLY A 37 4.98 4.03 11.70
CA GLY A 37 3.81 4.89 11.59
C GLY A 37 3.95 6.21 12.33
N ILE A 38 2.83 6.85 12.65
CA ILE A 38 2.78 8.21 13.22
C ILE A 38 1.90 8.20 14.47
N LYS A 39 2.44 8.66 15.59
CA LYS A 39 1.74 8.80 16.86
C LYS A 39 2.05 10.16 17.48
N ASN A 40 1.03 10.86 18.00
CA ASN A 40 1.14 12.21 18.55
C ASN A 40 1.82 13.18 17.58
N LYS A 41 1.44 13.13 16.29
CA LYS A 41 1.98 13.96 15.19
C LYS A 41 3.47 13.73 14.83
N SER A 42 4.14 12.75 15.43
CA SER A 42 5.52 12.39 15.11
C SER A 42 5.62 10.96 14.60
N SER A 43 6.53 10.72 13.66
CA SER A 43 6.91 9.40 13.20
C SER A 43 7.53 8.60 14.32
N VAL A 44 7.20 7.31 14.35
CA VAL A 44 7.64 6.37 15.37
C VAL A 44 8.39 5.23 14.69
N PHE A 45 9.43 4.75 15.35
CA PHE A 45 10.30 3.70 14.87
C PHE A 45 10.28 2.49 15.81
N GLN A 46 10.49 1.30 15.26
CA GLN A 46 10.76 0.10 16.03
C GLN A 46 12.18 -0.36 15.79
N CYS A 47 12.90 -0.68 16.86
CA CYS A 47 14.16 -1.41 16.75
C CYS A 47 13.85 -2.87 16.36
N ILE A 48 14.38 -3.36 15.24
CA ILE A 48 14.07 -4.71 14.72
C ILE A 48 14.59 -5.78 15.69
N ARG A 49 13.78 -6.82 15.94
CA ARG A 49 14.25 -8.07 16.58
C ARG A 49 14.88 -8.99 15.53
N LYS A 50 16.16 -9.37 15.72
CA LYS A 50 16.83 -10.38 14.88
C LYS A 50 16.36 -11.81 15.20
N ASN A 51 16.10 -12.12 16.48
CA ASN A 51 15.43 -13.34 16.94
C ASN A 51 14.47 -13.05 18.10
N ILE A 52 13.44 -13.91 18.27
CA ILE A 52 12.48 -13.83 19.39
C ILE A 52 13.16 -14.07 20.75
N ASN A 53 14.26 -14.83 20.75
CA ASN A 53 15.03 -15.19 21.94
C ASN A 53 16.25 -14.27 22.19
N ASP A 54 16.53 -13.31 21.30
CA ASP A 54 17.57 -12.31 21.51
C ASP A 54 17.05 -11.23 22.46
N ASN A 55 16.95 -11.59 23.74
CA ASN A 55 16.77 -10.64 24.83
C ASN A 55 18.11 -10.03 25.28
N GLU A 56 19.23 -10.48 24.71
CA GLU A 56 20.56 -10.07 25.12
C GLU A 56 21.25 -9.10 24.15
N THR A 57 21.85 -8.09 24.79
CA THR A 57 22.76 -7.05 24.33
C THR A 57 22.22 -5.81 23.61
N LYS A 58 22.33 -4.73 24.39
CA LYS A 58 22.30 -3.31 24.07
C LYS A 58 23.44 -2.94 23.10
N GLU A 59 23.44 -3.43 21.86
CA GLU A 59 24.31 -2.79 20.86
C GLU A 59 23.88 -1.31 20.77
N ASN A 60 24.76 -0.43 21.25
CA ASN A 60 24.57 1.02 21.31
C ASN A 60 23.40 1.57 22.14
N GLY A 61 22.81 0.77 23.03
CA GLY A 61 21.72 1.22 23.92
C GLY A 61 20.30 1.10 23.35
N ALA A 62 20.13 0.56 22.14
CA ALA A 62 18.82 0.18 21.62
C ALA A 62 18.33 -1.15 22.22
N ILE A 63 17.02 -1.29 22.37
CA ILE A 63 16.33 -2.47 22.89
C ILE A 63 15.54 -3.08 21.73
N PRO A 64 15.86 -4.31 21.29
CA PRO A 64 15.12 -5.01 20.25
C PRO A 64 13.61 -5.09 20.55
N GLY A 65 12.79 -4.68 19.58
CA GLY A 65 11.34 -4.57 19.70
C GLY A 65 10.84 -3.28 20.39
N GLY A 66 11.74 -2.48 20.96
CA GLY A 66 11.41 -1.19 21.58
C GLY A 66 10.84 -0.19 20.58
N ILE A 67 9.97 0.68 21.07
CA ILE A 67 9.35 1.76 20.29
C ILE A 67 10.05 3.06 20.60
N TYR A 68 10.46 3.77 19.54
CA TYR A 68 11.28 4.96 19.62
C TYR A 68 10.66 6.16 18.93
N ASP A 69 10.75 7.31 19.58
CA ASP A 69 10.49 8.60 18.97
C ASP A 69 11.77 9.16 18.37
N ILE A 70 11.61 9.96 17.32
CA ILE A 70 12.69 10.80 16.79
C ILE A 70 13.05 11.83 17.86
N GLN A 71 14.36 12.02 18.08
CA GLN A 71 14.90 13.22 18.72
C GLN A 71 15.85 13.92 17.76
N LEU A 72 15.65 15.23 17.56
CA LEU A 72 16.55 16.01 16.75
C LEU A 72 17.89 16.23 17.47
N MET A 73 18.97 15.84 16.81
CA MET A 73 20.34 16.10 17.23
C MET A 73 20.92 17.28 16.44
N SER A 74 22.17 17.65 16.74
CA SER A 74 22.87 18.71 16.02
C SER A 74 22.92 18.44 14.49
N LYS A 75 22.85 19.51 13.71
CA LYS A 75 22.87 19.47 12.22
C LYS A 75 21.76 18.59 11.58
N LYS A 76 20.61 18.45 12.23
CA LYS A 76 19.43 17.68 11.77
C LYS A 76 19.62 16.16 11.69
N HIS A 77 20.68 15.61 12.28
CA HIS A 77 20.75 14.17 12.52
C HIS A 77 19.67 13.77 13.52
N ILE A 78 19.17 12.55 13.45
CA ILE A 78 18.22 12.06 14.44
C ILE A 78 18.87 11.07 15.40
N GLY A 79 18.48 11.16 16.67
CA GLY A 79 18.61 10.11 17.65
C GLY A 79 17.25 9.50 17.93
N PHE A 80 17.25 8.43 18.71
CA PHE A 80 16.02 7.72 19.07
C PHE A 80 15.84 7.69 20.59
N ILE A 81 14.78 8.31 21.10
CA ILE A 81 14.40 8.17 22.51
C ILE A 81 13.38 7.04 22.61
N MET A 82 13.63 6.08 23.48
CA MET A 82 12.65 5.03 23.73
C MET A 82 11.43 5.63 24.42
N ARG A 83 10.26 5.46 23.79
CA ARG A 83 8.98 5.86 24.36
C ARG A 83 8.45 4.82 25.33
N ASN A 84 8.45 3.57 24.89
CA ASN A 84 7.97 2.41 25.64
C ASN A 84 8.68 1.16 25.13
N VAL A 85 8.93 0.22 26.03
CA VAL A 85 9.08 -1.18 25.67
C VAL A 85 7.67 -1.73 25.58
N ILE A 86 7.30 -2.34 24.45
CA ILE A 86 6.06 -3.11 24.40
C ILE A 86 6.27 -4.26 25.37
N GLU A 87 5.43 -4.39 26.41
CA GLU A 87 5.46 -5.63 27.19
C GLU A 87 5.25 -6.79 26.20
N PRO A 88 6.10 -7.81 26.25
CA PRO A 88 6.09 -8.93 25.31
C PRO A 88 4.86 -9.81 25.56
N GLU A 89 3.65 -9.28 25.39
CA GLU A 89 2.50 -10.09 25.05
C GLU A 89 2.86 -10.72 23.71
N GLU A 90 3.36 -11.96 23.70
CA GLU A 90 3.42 -13.04 22.67
C GLU A 90 3.31 -12.71 21.16
N LEU A 91 3.46 -11.46 20.76
CA LEU A 91 3.13 -10.88 19.46
C LEU A 91 4.45 -10.36 18.86
N GLY A 92 4.64 -10.60 17.57
CA GLY A 92 5.88 -10.31 16.85
C GLY A 92 6.12 -8.82 16.61
N ASN A 93 6.76 -8.48 15.50
CA ASN A 93 7.09 -7.09 15.16
C ASN A 93 5.81 -6.23 14.97
N ILE A 94 5.92 -4.94 15.31
CA ILE A 94 4.87 -3.98 14.96
C ILE A 94 5.03 -3.63 13.50
N LEU A 95 3.95 -3.83 12.75
CA LEU A 95 3.86 -3.51 11.32
C LEU A 95 3.28 -2.12 11.12
N PHE A 96 2.41 -1.68 12.05
CA PHE A 96 1.79 -0.37 12.01
C PHE A 96 1.41 0.15 13.40
N LEU A 97 1.58 1.45 13.61
CA LEU A 97 1.21 2.15 14.82
C LEU A 97 0.69 3.56 14.48
N ASN A 98 -0.50 3.87 14.98
CA ASN A 98 -0.97 5.25 15.09
C ASN A 98 -1.64 5.52 16.44
N ASP A 99 -2.29 6.69 16.57
CA ASP A 99 -2.99 7.10 17.79
C ASP A 99 -4.20 6.22 18.13
N SER A 100 -4.75 5.49 17.16
CA SER A 100 -6.00 4.72 17.29
C SER A 100 -5.82 3.21 17.20
N MET A 101 -4.72 2.73 16.60
CA MET A 101 -4.52 1.31 16.33
C MET A 101 -3.05 0.88 16.35
N ARG A 102 -2.86 -0.43 16.53
CA ARG A 102 -1.60 -1.14 16.39
C ARG A 102 -1.82 -2.43 15.61
N ILE A 103 -0.87 -2.78 14.74
CA ILE A 103 -0.86 -4.05 14.03
C ILE A 103 0.43 -4.78 14.32
N TYR A 104 0.29 -6.02 14.75
CA TYR A 104 1.38 -6.93 15.06
C TYR A 104 1.40 -8.05 14.02
N SER A 105 2.60 -8.42 13.57
CA SER A 105 2.79 -9.74 12.97
C SER A 105 2.65 -10.79 14.06
N THR A 106 1.82 -11.81 13.86
CA THR A 106 1.81 -12.97 14.77
C THR A 106 2.40 -14.15 14.01
N PHE A 107 3.42 -14.79 14.59
CA PHE A 107 4.04 -15.97 14.00
C PHE A 107 3.08 -17.16 14.16
N SER A 108 2.50 -17.62 13.06
CA SER A 108 1.81 -18.91 13.00
C SER A 108 2.79 -19.94 12.42
N SER A 109 2.80 -21.15 12.98
CA SER A 109 3.72 -22.24 12.63
C SER A 109 3.60 -22.77 11.19
N ASN A 110 2.64 -22.28 10.38
CA ASN A 110 2.20 -22.95 9.15
C ASN A 110 2.27 -22.09 7.87
N TYR A 111 3.24 -21.18 7.73
CA TYR A 111 3.41 -20.30 6.54
C TYR A 111 2.28 -19.27 6.31
N TYR A 112 1.24 -19.25 7.15
CA TYR A 112 0.19 -18.23 7.12
C TYR A 112 0.57 -17.06 8.00
N ASN A 113 0.60 -15.85 7.43
CA ASN A 113 0.78 -14.66 8.26
C ASN A 113 -0.55 -14.33 8.92
N GLN A 114 -0.58 -14.35 10.24
CA GLN A 114 -1.70 -13.80 11.00
C GLN A 114 -1.32 -12.40 11.50
N TYR A 115 -2.32 -11.53 11.60
CA TYR A 115 -2.12 -10.17 12.12
C TYR A 115 -3.06 -9.94 13.28
N ALA A 116 -2.49 -9.57 14.42
CA ALA A 116 -3.27 -9.08 15.54
C ALA A 116 -3.42 -7.57 15.39
N ILE A 117 -4.66 -7.12 15.27
CA ILE A 117 -5.03 -5.72 15.17
C ILE A 117 -5.68 -5.31 16.48
N VAL A 118 -5.03 -4.38 17.17
CA VAL A 118 -5.45 -3.88 18.47
C VAL A 118 -5.84 -2.42 18.32
N ASN A 119 -7.08 -2.08 18.65
CA ASN A 119 -7.54 -0.70 18.76
C ASN A 119 -8.13 -0.47 20.17
N ASN A 120 -8.62 0.73 20.45
CA ASN A 120 -9.16 1.08 21.78
C ASN A 120 -10.41 0.28 22.19
N LYS A 121 -11.09 -0.38 21.25
CA LYS A 121 -12.38 -1.06 21.46
C LYS A 121 -12.28 -2.58 21.38
N SER A 122 -11.33 -3.12 20.61
CA SER A 122 -11.25 -4.55 20.33
C SER A 122 -9.85 -5.00 19.93
N ARG A 123 -9.62 -6.30 20.12
CA ARG A 123 -8.50 -7.06 19.56
C ARG A 123 -9.07 -8.05 18.55
N ASN A 124 -8.66 -7.92 17.31
CA ASN A 124 -9.07 -8.80 16.22
C ASN A 124 -7.84 -9.52 15.68
N VAL A 125 -7.98 -10.80 15.35
CA VAL A 125 -6.94 -11.54 14.63
C VAL A 125 -7.47 -11.81 13.24
N ILE A 126 -6.74 -11.35 12.23
CA ILE A 126 -7.08 -11.63 10.83
C ILE A 126 -6.05 -12.58 10.23
N ASN A 127 -6.53 -13.49 9.39
CA ASN A 127 -5.65 -14.33 8.59
C ASN A 127 -5.24 -13.53 7.34
N GLY A 128 -3.95 -13.23 7.22
CA GLY A 128 -3.34 -12.58 6.06
C GLY A 128 -3.23 -13.49 4.82
N GLY A 129 -3.47 -14.79 4.99
CA GLY A 129 -3.36 -15.80 3.95
C GLY A 129 -1.92 -16.27 3.69
N PHE A 130 -1.73 -17.05 2.62
CA PHE A 130 -0.47 -17.65 2.17
C PHE A 130 0.52 -16.63 1.54
N ALA A 131 0.26 -15.34 1.69
CA ALA A 131 1.03 -14.27 1.08
C ALA A 131 1.84 -13.57 2.17
N GLY A 132 3.08 -13.21 1.85
CA GLY A 132 4.08 -12.64 2.76
C GLY A 132 3.57 -11.53 3.69
N GLY A 133 4.31 -11.32 4.78
CA GLY A 133 3.97 -10.36 5.84
C GLY A 133 3.62 -8.98 5.27
N ILE A 134 2.82 -8.17 5.98
CA ILE A 134 2.60 -6.76 5.60
C ILE A 134 3.98 -6.15 5.25
N SER A 135 4.16 -5.85 3.97
CA SER A 135 5.43 -5.39 3.43
C SER A 135 5.74 -3.99 3.95
N SER A 136 6.96 -3.51 3.70
CA SER A 136 7.33 -2.10 3.90
C SER A 136 6.48 -1.11 3.07
N SER A 137 5.58 -1.61 2.23
CA SER A 137 4.66 -0.87 1.36
C SER A 137 3.26 -0.68 1.96
N LEU A 138 3.11 -0.67 3.28
CA LEU A 138 1.85 -0.37 3.95
C LEU A 138 1.54 1.14 3.89
N SER A 139 0.31 1.46 3.49
CA SER A 139 -0.22 2.83 3.46
C SER A 139 -1.47 2.99 4.32
N HIS A 140 -1.60 4.17 4.94
CA HIS A 140 -2.73 4.52 5.81
C HIS A 140 -3.67 5.54 5.17
N ILE A 141 -4.91 5.11 4.95
CA ILE A 141 -6.01 5.93 4.47
C ILE A 141 -6.66 6.63 5.67
N LYS A 142 -6.13 7.80 6.04
CA LYS A 142 -6.52 8.52 7.26
C LYS A 142 -8.01 8.77 7.42
N ARG A 143 -8.73 9.08 6.33
CA ARG A 143 -10.15 9.45 6.36
C ARG A 143 -11.04 8.31 6.85
N THR A 144 -10.77 7.08 6.41
CA THR A 144 -11.54 5.89 6.79
C THR A 144 -10.80 5.05 7.81
N ASN A 145 -9.61 5.48 8.21
CA ASN A 145 -8.67 4.74 9.03
C ASN A 145 -8.24 3.37 8.45
N ASN A 146 -8.49 3.12 7.16
CA ASN A 146 -8.16 1.85 6.51
C ASN A 146 -6.67 1.75 6.18
N LEU A 147 -6.19 0.52 6.05
CA LEU A 147 -4.83 0.23 5.66
C LEU A 147 -4.81 -0.55 4.36
N ILE A 148 -3.88 -0.20 3.48
CA ILE A 148 -3.66 -0.88 2.21
C ILE A 148 -2.21 -1.30 2.09
N TRP A 149 -1.95 -2.48 1.54
CA TRP A 149 -0.61 -2.91 1.21
C TRP A 149 -0.59 -3.79 -0.04
N SER A 150 0.62 -4.01 -0.55
CA SER A 150 0.88 -4.83 -1.71
C SER A 150 0.57 -6.30 -1.47
N GLY A 151 0.19 -6.98 -2.55
CA GLY A 151 0.27 -8.43 -2.61
C GLY A 151 1.72 -8.95 -2.55
N PHE A 152 1.88 -10.28 -2.55
CA PHE A 152 3.19 -10.95 -2.73
C PHE A 152 3.19 -11.74 -4.03
N TYR A 153 4.34 -12.25 -4.46
CA TYR A 153 4.59 -12.90 -5.75
C TYR A 153 3.41 -13.77 -6.29
N LYS A 154 2.83 -14.67 -5.47
CA LYS A 154 1.71 -15.54 -5.88
C LYS A 154 0.30 -14.92 -5.78
N TYR A 155 0.18 -13.76 -5.18
CA TYR A 155 -1.07 -13.02 -4.95
C TYR A 155 -0.77 -11.52 -5.07
N PRO A 156 -0.62 -10.99 -6.30
CA PRO A 156 -0.10 -9.65 -6.55
C PRO A 156 -1.12 -8.53 -6.25
N PHE A 157 -2.36 -8.90 -5.92
CA PHE A 157 -3.44 -7.98 -5.63
C PHE A 157 -3.26 -7.26 -4.29
N ALA A 158 -3.56 -5.96 -4.28
CA ALA A 158 -3.57 -5.16 -3.08
C ALA A 158 -4.61 -5.64 -2.09
N LYS A 159 -4.29 -5.51 -0.80
CA LYS A 159 -5.18 -5.87 0.30
C LYS A 159 -5.55 -4.63 1.10
N LEU A 160 -6.82 -4.53 1.46
CA LEU A 160 -7.38 -3.47 2.29
C LEU A 160 -7.89 -4.09 3.60
N ILE A 161 -7.40 -3.60 4.74
CA ILE A 161 -8.08 -3.83 6.02
C ILE A 161 -9.12 -2.75 6.18
N ASN A 162 -10.38 -3.19 6.29
CA ASN A 162 -11.49 -2.34 6.65
C ASN A 162 -11.74 -2.39 8.16
N PHE A 163 -11.90 -1.24 8.79
CA PHE A 163 -12.13 -1.08 10.23
C PHE A 163 -13.53 -0.57 10.59
N ASP A 164 -14.53 -0.80 9.72
CA ASP A 164 -15.94 -0.54 10.00
C ASP A 164 -16.46 -1.48 11.13
N ASP A 165 -17.74 -1.88 11.12
CA ASP A 165 -18.39 -2.63 12.21
C ASP A 165 -17.66 -3.94 12.58
N SER A 166 -16.96 -4.57 11.63
CA SER A 166 -16.06 -5.70 11.87
C SER A 166 -14.78 -5.55 11.05
N VAL A 167 -13.66 -5.89 11.68
CA VAL A 167 -12.36 -5.88 11.00
C VAL A 167 -12.34 -6.96 9.94
N SER A 168 -12.22 -6.55 8.69
CA SER A 168 -12.27 -7.46 7.54
C SER A 168 -11.14 -7.19 6.56
N LEU A 169 -10.72 -8.25 5.87
CA LEU A 169 -9.71 -8.21 4.83
C LEU A 169 -10.38 -8.27 3.46
N ILE A 170 -10.09 -7.30 2.62
CA ILE A 170 -10.66 -7.17 1.29
C ILE A 170 -9.53 -7.20 0.26
N ASN A 171 -9.61 -8.08 -0.72
CA ASN A 171 -8.71 -8.03 -1.88
C ASN A 171 -9.24 -6.96 -2.85
N LEU A 172 -8.34 -6.16 -3.41
CA LEU A 172 -8.64 -5.15 -4.41
C LEU A 172 -8.13 -5.59 -5.78
N PRO A 173 -8.81 -5.24 -6.89
CA PRO A 173 -8.41 -5.60 -8.25
C PRO A 173 -7.24 -4.73 -8.77
N LEU A 174 -6.23 -4.53 -7.93
CA LEU A 174 -5.06 -3.69 -8.21
C LEU A 174 -3.80 -4.52 -8.01
N VAL A 175 -3.03 -4.70 -9.06
CA VAL A 175 -1.71 -5.33 -8.99
C VAL A 175 -0.72 -4.31 -8.46
N VAL A 176 -0.15 -4.56 -7.29
CA VAL A 176 0.58 -3.55 -6.52
C VAL A 176 1.86 -4.13 -5.94
N LYS A 177 2.99 -3.42 -6.07
CA LYS A 177 4.26 -3.71 -5.40
C LYS A 177 4.55 -2.73 -4.26
N LYS A 178 4.38 -1.43 -4.49
CA LYS A 178 4.52 -0.36 -3.49
C LYS A 178 3.27 0.51 -3.47
N THR A 179 2.89 1.01 -2.29
CA THR A 179 1.79 1.97 -2.16
C THR A 179 2.21 3.23 -1.41
N TYR A 180 1.49 4.31 -1.68
CA TYR A 180 1.55 5.54 -0.92
C TYR A 180 0.17 6.20 -0.88
N CYS A 181 -0.35 6.48 0.32
CA CYS A 181 -1.62 7.21 0.46
C CYS A 181 -1.40 8.72 0.53
N SER A 182 -2.09 9.45 -0.36
CA SER A 182 -2.30 10.90 -0.27
C SER A 182 -3.68 11.21 0.33
N LYS A 183 -4.16 12.46 0.22
CA LYS A 183 -5.50 12.84 0.74
C LYS A 183 -6.63 12.13 -0.02
N SER A 184 -6.54 12.11 -1.36
CA SER A 184 -7.64 11.65 -2.23
C SER A 184 -7.29 10.39 -3.03
N PHE A 185 -6.00 10.10 -3.18
CA PHE A 185 -5.50 9.05 -4.04
C PHE A 185 -4.59 8.08 -3.29
N ILE A 186 -4.60 6.84 -3.76
CA ILE A 186 -3.53 5.88 -3.52
C ILE A 186 -2.65 5.91 -4.75
N TYR A 187 -1.38 6.22 -4.56
CA TYR A 187 -0.35 6.01 -5.56
C TYR A 187 0.23 4.62 -5.36
N PHE A 188 0.55 3.95 -6.45
CA PHE A 188 1.15 2.63 -6.38
C PHE A 188 1.93 2.31 -7.64
N ASP A 189 2.87 1.38 -7.54
CA ASP A 189 3.58 0.85 -8.69
C ASP A 189 3.28 -0.63 -8.94
N SER A 190 3.53 -1.05 -10.17
CA SER A 190 3.56 -2.45 -10.59
C SER A 190 4.76 -2.69 -11.49
N ASN A 191 5.20 -3.93 -11.64
CA ASN A 191 6.27 -4.25 -12.58
C ASN A 191 5.91 -3.74 -13.98
N HIS A 192 6.91 -3.18 -14.67
CA HIS A 192 6.80 -2.96 -16.11
C HIS A 192 6.98 -4.33 -16.80
N ILE A 193 6.05 -4.69 -17.67
CA ILE A 193 5.99 -6.01 -18.30
C ILE A 193 6.32 -5.83 -19.77
N ALA A 194 7.56 -6.12 -20.15
CA ALA A 194 8.00 -6.07 -21.54
C ALA A 194 7.82 -7.44 -22.21
N GLU A 195 7.84 -7.47 -23.55
CA GLU A 195 7.56 -8.67 -24.36
C GLU A 195 8.43 -9.89 -24.02
N ASP A 196 9.69 -9.69 -23.64
CA ASP A 196 10.62 -10.79 -23.38
C ASP A 196 10.90 -11.05 -21.90
N LYS A 197 10.63 -10.09 -21.00
CA LYS A 197 10.88 -10.17 -19.55
C LYS A 197 10.02 -9.18 -18.76
N ALA A 198 9.51 -9.63 -17.62
CA ALA A 198 9.24 -8.71 -16.52
C ALA A 198 10.45 -8.65 -15.60
N THR A 199 10.88 -7.43 -15.29
CA THR A 199 11.92 -7.19 -14.30
C THR A 199 11.31 -6.54 -13.06
N PRO A 200 11.77 -6.83 -11.84
CA PRO A 200 11.30 -6.13 -10.62
C PRO A 200 11.46 -4.60 -10.68
N THR A 201 12.37 -4.16 -11.56
CA THR A 201 12.62 -2.78 -11.93
C THR A 201 13.05 -2.77 -13.40
N PRO A 202 12.49 -1.90 -14.24
CA PRO A 202 11.65 -0.75 -13.90
C PRO A 202 10.19 -1.09 -13.59
N VAL A 203 9.47 -0.10 -13.08
CA VAL A 203 8.06 -0.19 -12.68
C VAL A 203 7.23 0.87 -13.40
N ASP A 204 5.93 0.64 -13.51
CA ASP A 204 4.96 1.61 -13.95
C ASP A 204 4.26 2.23 -12.73
N LEU A 205 4.11 3.56 -12.72
CA LEU A 205 3.49 4.31 -11.64
C LEU A 205 2.04 4.64 -11.98
N TYR A 206 1.14 4.29 -11.06
CA TYR A 206 -0.28 4.55 -11.15
C TYR A 206 -0.76 5.38 -9.96
N ARG A 207 -1.98 5.93 -10.10
CA ARG A 207 -2.79 6.33 -8.95
C ARG A 207 -4.23 5.88 -9.12
N VAL A 208 -4.95 5.76 -8.02
CA VAL A 208 -6.38 5.49 -8.02
C VAL A 208 -7.07 6.33 -6.95
N LYS A 209 -8.22 6.91 -7.30
CA LYS A 209 -9.03 7.63 -6.31
C LYS A 209 -9.55 6.62 -5.27
N ILE A 210 -9.46 6.97 -3.99
CA ILE A 210 -9.88 6.07 -2.91
C ILE A 210 -11.36 5.68 -3.11
N GLY A 211 -11.62 4.37 -3.25
CA GLY A 211 -12.95 3.80 -3.50
C GLY A 211 -13.27 3.55 -4.98
N ALA A 212 -12.49 4.10 -5.93
CA ALA A 212 -12.68 3.93 -7.36
C ALA A 212 -11.73 2.85 -7.93
N TRP A 213 -11.66 1.69 -7.28
CA TRP A 213 -10.64 0.66 -7.49
C TRP A 213 -10.53 0.11 -8.91
N ASN A 214 -11.59 0.24 -9.71
CA ASN A 214 -11.61 -0.23 -11.10
C ASN A 214 -11.07 0.79 -12.12
N ASN A 215 -10.69 1.99 -11.66
CA ASN A 215 -10.24 3.08 -12.53
C ASN A 215 -8.86 3.60 -12.08
N PRO A 216 -7.82 2.74 -12.07
CA PRO A 216 -6.46 3.21 -11.93
C PRO A 216 -6.05 4.08 -13.13
N GLU A 217 -5.33 5.15 -12.87
CA GLU A 217 -4.73 6.04 -13.86
C GLU A 217 -3.23 5.76 -13.92
N LEU A 218 -2.75 5.35 -15.10
CA LEU A 218 -1.32 5.27 -15.39
C LEU A 218 -0.75 6.69 -15.46
N LEU A 219 0.23 6.98 -14.60
CA LEU A 219 0.88 8.28 -14.53
C LEU A 219 2.14 8.34 -15.38
N VAL A 220 3.03 7.36 -15.19
CA VAL A 220 4.35 7.28 -15.85
C VAL A 220 4.75 5.82 -15.95
N GLU A 221 5.02 5.35 -17.16
CA GLU A 221 5.60 4.02 -17.40
C GLU A 221 7.10 4.02 -17.07
N PHE A 222 7.69 2.85 -16.84
CA PHE A 222 9.14 2.66 -16.94
C PHE A 222 9.98 3.65 -16.11
N ILE A 223 9.70 3.70 -14.81
CA ILE A 223 10.49 4.46 -13.83
C ILE A 223 11.38 3.52 -13.01
N SER A 224 12.50 4.03 -12.49
CA SER A 224 13.30 3.28 -11.52
C SER A 224 12.57 3.18 -10.17
N ASP A 225 12.92 2.16 -9.38
CA ASP A 225 12.37 2.01 -8.03
C ASP A 225 12.80 3.20 -7.15
N GLY A 226 11.83 3.96 -6.66
CA GLY A 226 12.08 5.20 -5.94
C GLY A 226 11.23 6.37 -6.42
N TRP A 227 10.00 6.40 -5.93
CA TRP A 227 9.06 7.51 -6.12
C TRP A 227 8.40 7.90 -4.79
N LEU A 228 7.98 9.16 -4.71
CA LEU A 228 7.32 9.78 -3.56
C LEU A 228 6.36 10.89 -4.04
N PRO A 229 5.04 10.77 -3.84
CA PRO A 229 4.11 11.85 -4.06
C PRO A 229 4.36 12.97 -3.05
N LEU A 230 4.69 14.16 -3.54
CA LEU A 230 4.91 15.34 -2.69
C LEU A 230 3.58 16.04 -2.40
N ASN A 231 2.67 16.04 -3.37
CA ASN A 231 1.29 16.47 -3.25
C ASN A 231 0.41 15.78 -4.31
N ASP A 232 -0.83 16.25 -4.50
CA ASP A 232 -1.79 15.62 -5.42
C ASP A 232 -1.49 15.88 -6.92
N SER A 233 -0.50 16.72 -7.24
CA SER A 233 -0.12 17.08 -8.61
C SER A 233 1.35 16.78 -8.94
N ILE A 234 2.22 16.64 -7.94
CA ILE A 234 3.66 16.47 -8.12
C ILE A 234 4.16 15.19 -7.45
N VAL A 235 4.89 14.40 -8.22
CA VAL A 235 5.58 13.20 -7.74
C VAL A 235 7.09 13.38 -7.95
N LEU A 236 7.86 13.15 -6.91
CA LEU A 236 9.31 12.96 -7.03
C LEU A 236 9.55 11.53 -7.50
N LEU A 237 10.21 11.34 -8.65
CA LEU A 237 10.49 10.01 -9.19
C LEU A 237 11.80 9.99 -9.98
N THR A 238 12.26 8.81 -10.37
CA THR A 238 13.49 8.63 -11.16
C THR A 238 13.14 8.03 -12.52
N VAL A 239 13.46 8.73 -13.59
CA VAL A 239 13.26 8.29 -14.98
C VAL A 239 14.60 7.97 -15.67
N PRO A 240 14.64 7.01 -16.61
CA PRO A 240 15.80 6.83 -17.47
C PRO A 240 15.80 7.89 -18.57
N VAL A 241 16.88 8.67 -18.62
CA VAL A 241 17.14 9.69 -19.65
C VAL A 241 18.49 9.40 -20.26
N LYS A 242 18.53 9.01 -21.54
CA LYS A 242 19.76 8.61 -22.25
C LYS A 242 20.55 7.53 -21.50
N GLY A 243 19.89 6.42 -21.15
CA GLY A 243 20.46 5.32 -20.37
C GLY A 243 20.86 5.62 -18.92
N ARG A 244 20.59 6.82 -18.37
CA ARG A 244 20.93 7.18 -16.99
C ARG A 244 19.69 7.55 -16.17
N GLY A 245 19.60 7.02 -14.96
CA GLY A 245 18.55 7.41 -14.02
C GLY A 245 18.73 8.87 -13.58
N LYS A 246 17.73 9.71 -13.88
CA LYS A 246 17.65 11.10 -13.44
C LYS A 246 16.42 11.28 -12.55
N GLN A 247 16.63 11.91 -11.40
CA GLN A 247 15.53 12.26 -10.52
C GLN A 247 14.86 13.55 -11.01
N VAL A 248 13.53 13.55 -11.03
CA VAL A 248 12.72 14.64 -11.55
C VAL A 248 11.51 14.89 -10.65
N PHE A 249 11.02 16.12 -10.67
CA PHE A 249 9.67 16.45 -10.24
C PHE A 249 8.74 16.23 -11.44
N TYR A 250 7.86 15.23 -11.36
CA TYR A 250 6.86 14.96 -12.38
C TYR A 250 5.56 15.68 -12.07
N ASN A 251 5.06 16.49 -13.00
CA ASN A 251 3.75 17.12 -12.93
C ASN A 251 2.71 16.22 -13.58
N ILE A 252 1.81 15.68 -12.76
CA ILE A 252 0.77 14.74 -13.17
C ILE A 252 -0.18 15.37 -14.19
N ASN A 253 -0.59 16.62 -13.97
CA ASN A 253 -1.63 17.25 -14.77
C ASN A 253 -1.12 17.64 -16.16
N GLN A 254 0.14 18.06 -16.24
CA GLN A 254 0.79 18.49 -17.47
C GLN A 254 1.53 17.36 -18.19
N ARG A 255 1.78 16.23 -17.51
CA ARG A 255 2.61 15.11 -17.99
C ARG A 255 4.03 15.52 -18.40
N THR A 256 4.56 16.51 -17.69
CA THR A 256 5.88 17.09 -17.88
C THR A 256 6.74 16.86 -16.66
N TYR A 257 8.06 17.04 -16.77
CA TYR A 257 8.93 17.01 -15.60
C TYR A 257 9.99 18.09 -15.57
N ALA A 258 10.43 18.42 -14.36
CA ALA A 258 11.54 19.33 -14.10
C ALA A 258 12.69 18.56 -13.41
N PRO A 259 13.96 18.77 -13.80
CA PRO A 259 15.09 18.08 -13.19
C PRO A 259 15.26 18.46 -11.72
N VAL A 260 15.67 17.48 -10.91
CA VAL A 260 16.07 17.72 -9.52
C VAL A 260 17.57 18.00 -9.50
N GLU A 261 17.98 19.17 -9.01
CA GLU A 261 19.39 19.60 -8.99
C GLU A 261 20.27 18.70 -8.10
N LYS A 262 19.72 18.27 -6.95
CA LYS A 262 20.40 17.42 -5.98
C LYS A 262 19.52 16.26 -5.58
N LYS A 263 20.06 15.05 -5.65
CA LYS A 263 19.36 13.82 -5.26
C LYS A 263 18.66 13.98 -3.91
N LEU A 264 17.36 13.74 -3.91
CA LEU A 264 16.46 13.80 -2.76
C LEU A 264 16.08 12.38 -2.30
N PRO A 265 15.93 12.16 -0.98
CA PRO A 265 15.37 10.91 -0.47
C PRO A 265 13.91 10.72 -0.87
N THR A 266 13.45 9.46 -0.91
CA THR A 266 12.08 9.08 -1.29
C THR A 266 11.27 8.50 -0.11
N GLN A 267 11.74 8.70 1.11
CA GLN A 267 11.02 8.34 2.34
C GLN A 267 10.58 9.62 3.07
N LYS A 268 9.30 9.66 3.47
CA LYS A 268 8.71 10.79 4.21
C LYS A 268 8.43 10.42 5.66
N VAL A 269 8.74 11.32 6.57
CA VAL A 269 8.46 11.20 8.02
C VAL A 269 7.84 12.47 8.57
N LYS A 270 7.28 12.40 9.77
CA LYS A 270 6.83 13.56 10.53
C LYS A 270 7.65 13.75 11.80
N TYR A 271 7.96 15.00 12.12
CA TYR A 271 8.57 15.35 13.40
C TYR A 271 7.92 16.64 13.90
N GLU A 272 7.34 16.59 15.10
CA GLU A 272 6.64 17.72 15.73
C GLU A 272 5.54 18.31 14.82
N GLY A 273 4.85 17.45 14.06
CA GLY A 273 3.78 17.85 13.14
C GLY A 273 4.23 18.36 11.76
N LYS A 274 5.52 18.64 11.56
CA LYS A 274 6.07 19.03 10.26
C LYS A 274 6.53 17.80 9.46
N GLU A 275 6.40 17.85 8.13
CA GLU A 275 6.86 16.80 7.23
C GLU A 275 8.32 17.02 6.82
N TYR A 276 9.07 15.93 6.72
CA TYR A 276 10.47 15.90 6.30
C TYR A 276 10.74 14.70 5.39
N LEU A 277 11.78 14.80 4.58
CA LEU A 277 12.40 13.66 3.92
C LEU A 277 13.40 13.00 4.88
N LEU A 278 13.37 11.68 4.95
CA LEU A 278 14.32 10.90 5.75
C LEU A 278 15.48 10.48 4.86
N ASP A 279 16.65 11.06 5.12
CA ASP A 279 17.88 10.82 4.37
C ASP A 279 18.80 9.86 5.13
N ASN A 280 19.58 9.09 4.36
CA ASN A 280 20.55 8.12 4.84
C ASN A 280 21.95 8.67 4.59
N VAL A 281 22.54 9.29 5.60
CA VAL A 281 23.83 9.97 5.48
C VAL A 281 24.96 9.17 6.11
N LYS A 282 26.11 9.11 5.44
CA LYS A 282 27.32 8.46 5.97
C LYS A 282 27.95 9.33 7.06
N VAL A 283 28.25 8.73 8.21
CA VAL A 283 28.93 9.35 9.35
C VAL A 283 30.08 8.43 9.78
N GLY A 284 31.30 8.73 9.34
CA GLY A 284 32.44 7.83 9.51
C GLY A 284 32.29 6.57 8.64
N LEU A 285 32.34 5.39 9.26
CA LEU A 285 32.10 4.09 8.60
C LEU A 285 30.61 3.69 8.59
N ASP A 286 29.77 4.34 9.39
CA ASP A 286 28.36 4.00 9.54
C ASP A 286 27.43 4.93 8.74
N HIS A 287 26.15 4.58 8.67
CA HIS A 287 25.10 5.43 8.13
C HIS A 287 24.09 5.79 9.23
N ARG A 288 23.62 7.04 9.22
CA ARG A 288 22.63 7.56 10.16
C ARG A 288 21.51 8.27 9.43
N TYR A 289 20.36 8.36 10.09
CA TYR A 289 19.24 9.11 9.57
C TYR A 289 19.43 10.60 9.78
N LYS A 290 19.00 11.38 8.79
CA LYS A 290 18.98 12.84 8.82
C LYS A 290 17.64 13.34 8.31
N LEU A 291 17.08 14.36 8.97
CA LEU A 291 15.93 15.06 8.45
C LEU A 291 16.36 16.09 7.41
N THR A 292 15.84 15.92 6.20
CA THR A 292 15.94 16.88 5.11
C THR A 292 14.60 17.60 4.96
N GLU A 293 14.62 18.91 4.80
CA GLU A 293 13.39 19.69 4.59
C GLU A 293 12.67 19.21 3.33
N MET A 294 11.34 19.37 3.31
CA MET A 294 10.60 19.18 2.07
C MET A 294 11.14 20.12 1.00
N PRO A 295 11.36 19.63 -0.24
CA PRO A 295 11.91 20.45 -1.31
C PRO A 295 10.90 21.53 -1.71
N GLU A 296 11.42 22.67 -2.15
CA GLU A 296 10.61 23.63 -2.89
C GLU A 296 10.28 23.02 -4.25
N ILE A 297 8.98 23.04 -4.59
CA ILE A 297 8.50 22.52 -5.86
C ILE A 297 8.71 23.62 -6.91
N PRO A 298 9.44 23.35 -8.01
CA PRO A 298 9.60 24.33 -9.09
C PRO A 298 8.24 24.81 -9.59
N GLN A 299 8.11 26.10 -9.90
CA GLN A 299 6.91 26.64 -10.55
C GLN A 299 7.05 26.65 -12.08
N THR A 300 8.29 26.58 -12.58
CA THR A 300 8.64 26.65 -14.00
C THR A 300 9.71 25.60 -14.32
N GLY A 301 10.11 25.49 -15.58
CA GLY A 301 11.16 24.55 -16.02
C GLY A 301 10.67 23.11 -16.20
N TYR A 302 9.36 22.90 -16.21
CA TYR A 302 8.76 21.65 -16.65
C TYR A 302 8.84 21.53 -18.16
N ILE A 303 9.36 20.40 -18.62
CA ILE A 303 9.47 20.07 -20.05
C ILE A 303 8.78 18.75 -20.32
N GLU A 304 8.24 18.62 -21.53
CA GLU A 304 7.98 17.30 -22.11
C GLU A 304 9.33 16.75 -22.57
N ASP A 305 9.67 15.54 -22.15
CA ASP A 305 10.93 14.92 -22.55
C ASP A 305 10.65 13.53 -23.11
N ASN A 306 10.76 13.47 -24.43
CA ASN A 306 10.59 12.27 -25.24
C ASN A 306 11.92 11.54 -25.48
N THR A 307 13.00 11.91 -24.76
CA THR A 307 14.31 11.26 -24.86
C THR A 307 14.45 10.05 -23.92
N ARG A 308 13.35 9.63 -23.32
CA ARG A 308 13.27 8.46 -22.45
C ARG A 308 13.38 7.19 -23.28
N GLU A 309 14.25 6.29 -22.86
CA GLU A 309 14.35 4.94 -23.40
C GLU A 309 13.41 4.05 -22.57
N ILE A 310 12.29 3.65 -23.17
CA ILE A 310 11.26 2.81 -22.56
C ILE A 310 11.23 1.49 -23.31
N LEU A 311 11.28 0.35 -22.59
CA LEU A 311 11.13 -0.95 -23.26
C LEU A 311 9.70 -1.10 -23.80
N PRO A 312 9.51 -1.80 -24.93
CA PRO A 312 8.18 -2.10 -25.44
C PRO A 312 7.36 -2.84 -24.38
N LEU A 313 6.18 -2.32 -24.10
CA LEU A 313 5.24 -2.89 -23.14
C LEU A 313 4.48 -4.05 -23.79
N ALA A 314 4.41 -5.20 -23.12
CA ALA A 314 3.54 -6.31 -23.50
C ALA A 314 2.07 -6.02 -23.13
N PHE A 315 1.81 -5.67 -21.87
CA PHE A 315 0.48 -5.27 -21.40
C PHE A 315 0.56 -4.47 -20.10
N HIS A 316 -0.48 -3.66 -19.84
CA HIS A 316 -0.61 -2.95 -18.57
C HIS A 316 -1.10 -3.87 -17.44
N ALA A 317 -0.34 -3.91 -16.34
CA ALA A 317 -0.75 -4.64 -15.15
C ALA A 317 -2.00 -4.05 -14.47
N ASN A 318 -2.40 -2.81 -14.78
CA ASN A 318 -3.57 -2.17 -14.19
C ASN A 318 -4.34 -1.32 -15.22
N LEU A 319 -5.21 -1.98 -15.98
CA LEU A 319 -6.06 -1.33 -16.99
C LEU A 319 -7.39 -0.81 -16.40
N PRO A 320 -7.76 0.49 -16.57
CA PRO A 320 -9.03 1.04 -16.10
C PRO A 320 -10.24 0.52 -16.88
N ASN A 321 -11.41 0.51 -16.24
CA ASN A 321 -12.66 0.12 -16.89
C ASN A 321 -12.99 0.98 -18.13
N SER A 322 -12.57 2.25 -18.16
CA SER A 322 -12.74 3.10 -19.33
C SER A 322 -12.06 2.57 -20.60
N GLN A 323 -11.08 1.67 -20.48
CA GLN A 323 -10.43 0.97 -21.59
C GLN A 323 -10.94 -0.48 -21.76
N LYS A 324 -11.76 -0.97 -20.82
CA LYS A 324 -12.38 -2.31 -20.85
C LYS A 324 -13.87 -2.21 -21.15
N ARG A 325 -14.17 -1.60 -22.30
CA ARG A 325 -15.54 -1.33 -22.76
C ARG A 325 -16.08 -2.50 -23.58
N PHE A 326 -17.36 -2.78 -23.40
CA PHE A 326 -18.08 -3.78 -24.18
C PHE A 326 -18.73 -3.14 -25.40
N GLU A 327 -17.91 -2.46 -26.21
CA GLU A 327 -18.39 -1.68 -27.37
C GLU A 327 -19.18 -2.56 -28.34
N ASN A 328 -20.21 -1.98 -28.95
CA ASN A 328 -21.09 -2.66 -29.91
C ASN A 328 -21.84 -3.87 -29.32
N THR A 329 -22.09 -3.90 -28.01
CA THR A 329 -22.92 -4.91 -27.35
C THR A 329 -24.06 -4.27 -26.55
N PHE A 330 -24.92 -5.11 -25.97
CA PHE A 330 -25.99 -4.64 -25.06
C PHE A 330 -25.46 -4.20 -23.68
N ILE A 331 -24.20 -4.51 -23.35
CA ILE A 331 -23.62 -4.20 -22.04
C ILE A 331 -23.12 -2.75 -22.04
N THR A 332 -23.77 -1.91 -21.23
CA THR A 332 -23.38 -0.50 -21.02
C THR A 332 -22.91 -0.28 -19.58
N GLU A 333 -22.19 0.82 -19.32
CA GLU A 333 -21.81 1.19 -17.94
C GLU A 333 -23.05 1.40 -17.06
N ASP A 334 -24.09 2.04 -17.60
CA ASP A 334 -25.36 2.25 -16.90
C ASP A 334 -25.99 0.90 -16.54
N LEU A 335 -25.99 -0.06 -17.47
CA LEU A 335 -26.53 -1.40 -17.19
C LEU A 335 -25.72 -2.12 -16.11
N LEU A 336 -24.39 -2.02 -16.17
CA LEU A 336 -23.51 -2.64 -15.18
C LEU A 336 -23.67 -2.02 -13.79
N TYR A 337 -23.77 -0.69 -13.69
CA TYR A 337 -23.61 0.00 -12.40
C TYR A 337 -24.85 0.69 -11.86
N GLU A 338 -25.76 1.14 -12.72
CA GLU A 338 -26.85 2.05 -12.34
C GLU A 338 -28.24 1.48 -12.65
N ALA A 339 -28.36 0.39 -13.42
CA ALA A 339 -29.64 -0.23 -13.71
C ALA A 339 -30.40 -0.66 -12.46
N SER A 340 -31.70 -0.36 -12.48
CA SER A 340 -32.70 -0.75 -11.50
C SER A 340 -33.10 -2.23 -11.65
N LEU A 341 -33.74 -2.79 -10.63
CA LEU A 341 -34.28 -4.15 -10.66
C LEU A 341 -35.21 -4.37 -11.88
N ALA A 342 -36.12 -3.43 -12.13
CA ALA A 342 -37.08 -3.51 -13.23
C ALA A 342 -36.41 -3.47 -14.63
N GLU A 343 -35.23 -2.86 -14.75
CA GLU A 343 -34.45 -2.89 -15.98
C GLU A 343 -33.72 -4.23 -16.15
N LEU A 344 -33.16 -4.78 -15.07
CA LEU A 344 -32.54 -6.11 -15.08
C LEU A 344 -33.57 -7.20 -15.39
N GLU A 345 -34.78 -7.12 -14.86
CA GLU A 345 -35.86 -8.09 -15.12
C GLU A 345 -36.30 -8.17 -16.59
N LYS A 346 -36.03 -7.12 -17.38
CA LYS A 346 -36.31 -7.11 -18.83
C LYS A 346 -35.27 -7.89 -19.64
N LEU A 347 -34.10 -8.15 -19.06
CA LEU A 347 -33.07 -8.94 -19.73
C LEU A 347 -33.43 -10.42 -19.70
N SER A 348 -33.10 -11.10 -20.79
CA SER A 348 -33.13 -12.57 -20.81
C SER A 348 -32.12 -13.15 -19.84
N LYS A 349 -32.35 -14.39 -19.40
CA LYS A 349 -31.41 -15.16 -18.58
C LYS A 349 -29.99 -15.19 -19.15
N GLY A 350 -29.86 -15.39 -20.47
CA GLY A 350 -28.57 -15.37 -21.15
C GLY A 350 -27.87 -14.01 -21.02
N GLN A 351 -28.61 -12.91 -21.19
CA GLN A 351 -28.07 -11.56 -21.00
C GLN A 351 -27.67 -11.28 -19.56
N LEU A 352 -28.47 -11.71 -18.56
CA LEU A 352 -28.11 -11.58 -17.15
C LEU A 352 -26.83 -12.36 -16.82
N ARG A 353 -26.70 -13.59 -17.33
CA ARG A 353 -25.49 -14.41 -17.21
C ARG A 353 -24.28 -13.70 -17.81
N THR A 354 -24.38 -13.16 -19.02
CA THR A 354 -23.27 -12.43 -19.64
C THR A 354 -22.95 -11.14 -18.87
N LEU A 355 -23.97 -10.41 -18.41
CA LEU A 355 -23.82 -9.17 -17.64
C LEU A 355 -23.09 -9.39 -16.30
N ARG A 356 -23.43 -10.43 -15.52
CA ARG A 356 -22.69 -10.74 -14.28
C ARG A 356 -21.24 -11.17 -14.56
N ASN A 357 -20.99 -11.87 -15.66
CA ASN A 357 -19.66 -12.34 -16.03
C ASN A 357 -18.77 -11.22 -16.60
N ALA A 358 -19.35 -10.11 -17.05
CA ALA A 358 -18.63 -8.93 -17.52
C ALA A 358 -17.66 -8.37 -16.45
N PHE A 359 -18.03 -8.43 -15.17
CA PHE A 359 -17.17 -8.00 -14.06
C PHE A 359 -15.92 -8.87 -13.92
N PHE A 360 -16.05 -10.18 -14.14
CA PHE A 360 -14.94 -11.12 -14.10
C PHE A 360 -14.09 -11.05 -15.37
N ALA A 361 -14.72 -10.86 -16.54
CA ALA A 361 -14.02 -10.62 -17.80
C ALA A 361 -13.08 -9.40 -17.70
N ARG A 362 -13.55 -8.30 -17.10
CA ARG A 362 -12.75 -7.09 -16.82
C ARG A 362 -11.53 -7.32 -15.93
N GLN A 363 -11.44 -8.46 -15.26
CA GLN A 363 -10.34 -8.86 -14.39
C GLN A 363 -9.56 -10.05 -14.96
N GLY A 364 -9.81 -10.44 -16.21
CA GLY A 364 -9.07 -11.49 -16.91
C GLY A 364 -9.46 -12.91 -16.49
N TYR A 365 -10.69 -13.12 -16.03
CA TYR A 365 -11.19 -14.47 -15.76
C TYR A 365 -11.26 -15.29 -17.05
N GLN A 366 -10.62 -16.46 -17.09
CA GLN A 366 -10.58 -17.32 -18.27
C GLN A 366 -11.80 -18.25 -18.26
N PHE A 367 -12.83 -17.93 -19.04
CA PHE A 367 -14.05 -18.73 -19.09
C PHE A 367 -13.82 -20.09 -19.75
N SER A 368 -14.51 -21.13 -19.26
CA SER A 368 -14.52 -22.46 -19.90
C SER A 368 -15.75 -22.68 -20.79
N SER A 369 -16.84 -21.94 -20.59
CA SER A 369 -18.04 -22.09 -21.42
C SER A 369 -17.89 -21.35 -22.75
N LYS A 370 -18.20 -22.06 -23.83
CA LYS A 370 -17.98 -21.60 -25.21
C LYS A 370 -18.70 -20.29 -25.52
N ASP A 371 -19.94 -20.13 -25.04
CA ASP A 371 -20.73 -18.90 -25.20
C ASP A 371 -20.06 -17.66 -24.61
N LEU A 372 -19.46 -17.78 -23.42
CA LEU A 372 -18.76 -16.67 -22.76
C LEU A 372 -17.39 -16.42 -23.39
N GLN A 373 -16.69 -17.47 -23.82
CA GLN A 373 -15.44 -17.32 -24.60
C GLN A 373 -15.71 -16.60 -25.92
N ASP A 374 -16.72 -17.04 -26.68
CA ASP A 374 -17.08 -16.44 -27.97
C ASP A 374 -17.53 -14.97 -27.76
N PHE A 375 -18.25 -14.66 -26.69
CA PHE A 375 -18.69 -13.28 -26.40
C PHE A 375 -17.55 -12.36 -25.91
N PHE A 376 -16.72 -12.77 -24.94
CA PHE A 376 -15.68 -11.90 -24.38
C PHE A 376 -14.37 -11.94 -25.19
N GLY A 377 -14.11 -13.03 -25.91
CA GLY A 377 -12.93 -13.21 -26.76
C GLY A 377 -12.89 -12.29 -27.98
N GLN A 378 -13.95 -11.53 -28.25
CA GLN A 378 -13.95 -10.50 -29.28
C GLN A 378 -13.24 -9.19 -28.87
N PHE A 379 -12.89 -9.04 -27.58
CA PHE A 379 -12.28 -7.82 -27.06
C PHE A 379 -10.77 -7.99 -26.83
N ASP A 380 -9.94 -7.16 -27.47
CA ASP A 380 -8.47 -7.22 -27.30
C ASP A 380 -8.05 -7.05 -25.84
N TRP A 381 -8.68 -6.10 -25.13
CA TRP A 381 -8.41 -5.87 -23.71
C TRP A 381 -8.74 -7.11 -22.85
N TYR A 382 -9.64 -8.00 -23.28
CA TYR A 382 -9.93 -9.23 -22.53
C TYR A 382 -8.75 -10.20 -22.62
N HIS A 383 -8.16 -10.35 -23.80
CA HIS A 383 -6.96 -11.16 -24.01
C HIS A 383 -5.78 -10.63 -23.20
N GLU A 384 -5.53 -9.31 -23.22
CA GLU A 384 -4.47 -8.69 -22.40
C GLU A 384 -4.64 -9.00 -20.91
N MET A 385 -5.88 -8.95 -20.41
CA MET A 385 -6.17 -9.24 -19.00
C MET A 385 -5.98 -10.73 -18.65
N VAL A 386 -6.32 -11.64 -19.56
CA VAL A 386 -6.09 -13.09 -19.41
C VAL A 386 -4.59 -13.39 -19.43
N GLU A 387 -3.86 -12.86 -20.40
CA GLU A 387 -2.40 -13.00 -20.51
C GLU A 387 -1.69 -12.46 -19.27
N ARG A 388 -2.14 -11.30 -18.77
CA ARG A 388 -1.65 -10.75 -17.50
C ARG A 388 -1.84 -11.72 -16.34
N ASN A 389 -3.00 -12.33 -16.21
CA ASN A 389 -3.24 -13.28 -15.13
C ASN A 389 -2.40 -14.55 -15.28
N GLN A 390 -2.19 -15.03 -16.51
CA GLN A 390 -1.28 -16.15 -16.80
C GLN A 390 0.17 -15.81 -16.44
N PHE A 391 0.63 -14.60 -16.75
CA PHE A 391 1.95 -14.10 -16.36
C PHE A 391 2.15 -14.11 -14.83
N TYR A 392 1.12 -13.79 -14.06
CA TYR A 392 1.13 -13.89 -12.60
C TYR A 392 0.78 -15.28 -12.05
N GLU A 393 0.64 -16.29 -12.92
CA GLU A 393 0.27 -17.67 -12.58
C GLU A 393 -1.04 -17.76 -11.76
N LEU A 394 -2.00 -16.88 -12.06
CA LEU A 394 -3.26 -16.79 -11.33
C LEU A 394 -4.29 -17.78 -11.86
N SER A 395 -4.89 -18.55 -10.95
CA SER A 395 -6.08 -19.34 -11.24
C SER A 395 -7.36 -18.50 -11.14
N ASN A 396 -8.44 -18.99 -11.74
CA ASN A 396 -9.73 -18.32 -11.79
C ASN A 396 -10.33 -18.00 -10.39
N ASP A 397 -10.09 -18.84 -9.38
CA ASP A 397 -10.53 -18.61 -8.00
C ASP A 397 -9.73 -17.49 -7.29
N GLN A 398 -8.58 -17.11 -7.86
CA GLN A 398 -7.75 -16.02 -7.37
C GLN A 398 -8.06 -14.69 -8.06
N VAL A 399 -8.90 -14.67 -9.10
CA VAL A 399 -9.33 -13.44 -9.77
C VAL A 399 -10.22 -12.62 -8.83
N VAL A 400 -9.84 -11.36 -8.63
CA VAL A 400 -10.48 -10.45 -7.67
C VAL A 400 -11.29 -9.40 -8.40
N ILE A 401 -12.54 -9.18 -7.97
CA ILE A 401 -13.37 -8.04 -8.36
C ILE A 401 -13.50 -7.04 -7.20
N SER A 402 -13.83 -5.78 -7.48
CA SER A 402 -13.95 -4.79 -6.41
C SER A 402 -15.17 -5.06 -5.51
N PRO A 403 -15.18 -4.54 -4.26
CA PRO A 403 -16.36 -4.62 -3.40
C PRO A 403 -17.63 -4.01 -4.03
N LYS A 404 -17.51 -2.98 -4.86
CA LYS A 404 -18.65 -2.39 -5.59
C LYS A 404 -19.19 -3.37 -6.63
N ASP A 405 -18.31 -3.99 -7.41
CA ASP A 405 -18.71 -4.95 -8.45
C ASP A 405 -19.34 -6.19 -7.83
N LYS A 406 -18.80 -6.69 -6.71
CA LYS A 406 -19.34 -7.88 -6.03
C LYS A 406 -20.82 -7.70 -5.67
N LYS A 407 -21.19 -6.55 -5.12
CA LYS A 407 -22.59 -6.22 -4.79
C LYS A 407 -23.48 -6.20 -6.04
N ARG A 408 -22.98 -5.72 -7.18
CA ARG A 408 -23.74 -5.72 -8.44
C ARG A 408 -23.88 -7.12 -9.02
N VAL A 409 -22.84 -7.95 -8.95
CA VAL A 409 -22.91 -9.37 -9.34
C VAL A 409 -23.96 -10.11 -8.52
N GLU A 410 -23.97 -9.93 -7.20
CA GLU A 410 -24.97 -10.52 -6.30
C GLU A 410 -26.40 -10.12 -6.70
N LEU A 411 -26.65 -8.82 -6.91
CA LEU A 411 -27.94 -8.30 -7.37
C LEU A 411 -28.40 -8.91 -8.70
N ILE A 412 -27.52 -8.97 -9.71
CA ILE A 412 -27.86 -9.52 -11.04
C ILE A 412 -28.17 -11.01 -10.93
N MET A 413 -27.42 -11.74 -10.10
CA MET A 413 -27.60 -13.16 -9.89
C MET A 413 -28.92 -13.47 -9.17
N GLU A 414 -29.35 -12.64 -8.21
CA GLU A 414 -30.65 -12.76 -7.56
C GLU A 414 -31.80 -12.68 -8.59
N VAL A 415 -31.77 -11.67 -9.46
CA VAL A 415 -32.76 -11.51 -10.55
C VAL A 415 -32.74 -12.72 -11.50
N GLU A 416 -31.56 -13.22 -11.87
CA GLU A 416 -31.41 -14.40 -12.73
C GLU A 416 -32.08 -15.64 -12.11
N VAL A 417 -31.89 -15.88 -10.81
CA VAL A 417 -32.47 -17.03 -10.10
C VAL A 417 -33.99 -16.88 -9.91
N GLU A 418 -34.49 -15.66 -9.70
CA GLU A 418 -35.93 -15.42 -9.62
C GLU A 418 -36.66 -15.68 -10.94
N GLN A 419 -36.01 -15.40 -12.07
CA GLN A 419 -36.53 -15.77 -13.39
C GLN A 419 -36.60 -17.29 -13.62
N GLU A 420 -35.80 -18.11 -12.90
CA GLU A 420 -35.88 -19.58 -13.00
C GLU A 420 -37.09 -20.18 -12.25
N LYS A 421 -37.67 -19.43 -11.32
CA LYS A 421 -38.80 -19.88 -10.49
C LYS A 421 -40.17 -19.54 -11.09
N LYS A 422 -40.21 -18.65 -12.08
CA LYS A 422 -41.41 -18.25 -12.83
C LYS A 422 -41.52 -19.10 -14.08
#